data_AF-A0A3L7N0W2-F1
#
_entry.id   AF-A0A3L7N0W2-F1
#
_cell.length_a   1.000
_cell.length_b   1.000
_cell.length_c   1.000
_cell.angle_alpha   90.00
_cell.angle_beta   90.00
_cell.angle_gamma   90.00
#
_symmetry.space_group_name_H-M   'P 1'
#
loop_
_entity.id
_entity.type
_entity.pdbx_description
1 polymer ?
#
loop_
_entity_poly.entity_id
_entity_poly.type
_entity_poly.pdbx_seq_one_letter_code
_entity_poly.pdbx_strand_id
1 'polypeptide(L)'
;MTRRGLVASRALWSLWALVPVALVAFHFGPGQAMYREDRAAVLVARANGLQQEALRLQGIAYQAHLAAIDARMAAFAKDDAALRKSALEANAHEDSAYALASAGWRQTAEALTEAQTAVDENGGVVRDEIRLAKARALVRSGDIAAGANELEDLLIDAAEQDHEQDHDQAHDQAHDQAHDDALTRAAREELATAYYYGARLMRLAGKPAAQWREVAGRAR
;
A
#
# COMPACT_ATOMS: atom_id res chain seq x y z
N MET A 1 -34.30 -51.25 -37.21
CA MET A 1 -33.49 -50.28 -36.44
C MET A 1 -34.11 -50.12 -35.05
N THR A 2 -33.45 -50.65 -34.04
CA THR A 2 -33.97 -50.80 -32.66
C THR A 2 -34.03 -49.46 -31.92
N ARG A 3 -35.18 -49.13 -31.31
CA ARG A 3 -35.44 -47.92 -30.51
C ARG A 3 -34.31 -47.55 -29.52
N ARG A 4 -33.54 -48.53 -29.03
CA ARG A 4 -32.36 -48.34 -28.15
C ARG A 4 -31.23 -47.54 -28.79
N GLY A 5 -30.96 -47.69 -30.09
CA GLY A 5 -29.87 -46.97 -30.76
C GLY A 5 -30.14 -45.48 -30.96
N LEU A 6 -31.42 -45.12 -31.18
CA LEU A 6 -31.86 -43.72 -31.31
C LEU A 6 -31.76 -42.96 -29.97
N VAL A 7 -32.07 -43.61 -28.84
CA VAL A 7 -31.95 -42.98 -27.51
C VAL A 7 -30.48 -42.76 -27.13
N ALA A 8 -29.60 -43.73 -27.40
CA ALA A 8 -28.16 -43.60 -27.14
C ALA A 8 -27.51 -42.50 -28.00
N SER A 9 -27.86 -42.41 -29.28
CA SER A 9 -27.37 -41.35 -30.18
C SER A 9 -27.85 -39.95 -29.76
N ARG A 10 -29.09 -39.82 -29.28
CA ARG A 10 -29.64 -38.56 -28.75
C ARG A 10 -28.97 -38.16 -27.44
N ALA A 11 -28.73 -39.11 -26.54
CA ALA A 11 -27.99 -38.85 -25.29
C ALA A 11 -26.54 -38.40 -25.55
N LEU A 12 -25.86 -39.01 -26.53
CA LEU A 12 -24.52 -38.59 -26.95
C LEU A 12 -24.51 -37.17 -27.51
N TRP A 13 -25.51 -36.83 -28.34
CA TRP A 13 -25.66 -35.49 -28.90
C TRP A 13 -25.98 -34.43 -27.84
N SER A 14 -26.85 -34.75 -26.87
CA SER A 14 -27.12 -33.86 -25.74
C SER A 14 -25.89 -33.64 -24.88
N LEU A 15 -25.12 -34.70 -24.58
CA LEU A 15 -23.88 -34.60 -23.83
C LEU A 15 -22.83 -33.76 -24.58
N TRP A 16 -22.70 -33.98 -25.89
CA TRP A 16 -21.80 -33.20 -26.75
C TRP A 16 -22.21 -31.72 -26.81
N ALA A 17 -23.51 -31.42 -26.90
CA ALA A 17 -24.04 -30.07 -26.90
C ALA A 17 -23.89 -29.35 -25.53
N LEU A 18 -23.76 -30.09 -24.43
CA LEU A 18 -23.51 -29.53 -23.10
C LEU A 18 -22.05 -29.14 -22.86
N VAL A 19 -21.09 -29.71 -23.60
CA VAL A 19 -19.66 -29.40 -23.43
C VAL A 19 -19.35 -27.91 -23.69
N PRO A 20 -19.80 -27.29 -24.80
CA PRO A 20 -19.60 -25.85 -25.02
C PRO A 20 -20.26 -24.99 -23.95
N VAL A 21 -21.45 -25.37 -23.49
CA VAL A 21 -22.18 -24.64 -22.44
C VAL A 21 -21.43 -24.70 -21.11
N ALA A 22 -20.93 -25.88 -20.74
CA ALA A 22 -20.10 -26.06 -19.55
C ALA A 22 -18.78 -25.28 -19.64
N LEU A 23 -18.14 -25.24 -20.82
CA LEU A 23 -16.92 -24.46 -21.05
C LEU A 23 -17.16 -22.95 -20.93
N VAL A 24 -18.25 -22.45 -21.51
CA VAL A 24 -18.64 -21.03 -21.39
C VAL A 24 -18.99 -20.70 -19.94
N ALA A 25 -19.80 -21.52 -19.28
CA ALA A 25 -20.15 -21.34 -17.87
C ALA A 25 -18.92 -21.38 -16.95
N PHE A 26 -17.97 -22.28 -17.22
CA PHE A 26 -16.70 -22.34 -16.50
C PHE A 26 -15.87 -21.09 -16.77
N HIS A 27 -15.70 -20.70 -18.04
CA HIS A 27 -14.90 -19.53 -18.42
C HIS A 27 -15.42 -18.25 -17.78
N PHE A 28 -16.74 -18.02 -17.78
CA PHE A 28 -17.36 -16.80 -17.24
C PHE A 28 -17.66 -16.87 -15.73
N GLY A 29 -17.55 -18.03 -15.10
CA GLY A 29 -17.66 -18.18 -13.64
C GLY A 29 -16.30 -18.48 -13.00
N PRO A 30 -16.01 -19.75 -12.64
CA PRO A 30 -14.81 -20.14 -11.90
C PRO A 30 -13.49 -19.80 -12.62
N GLY A 31 -13.45 -19.86 -13.96
CA GLY A 31 -12.26 -19.54 -14.74
C GLY A 31 -11.83 -18.07 -14.64
N GLN A 32 -12.78 -17.13 -14.65
CA GLN A 32 -12.48 -15.72 -14.38
C GLN A 32 -12.03 -15.51 -12.94
N ALA A 33 -12.65 -16.19 -11.97
CA ALA A 33 -12.30 -16.05 -10.56
C ALA A 33 -10.84 -16.49 -10.29
N MET A 34 -10.45 -17.68 -10.76
CA MET A 34 -9.07 -18.18 -10.62
C MET A 34 -8.05 -17.26 -11.31
N TYR A 35 -8.37 -16.75 -12.51
CA TYR A 35 -7.48 -15.83 -13.21
C TYR A 35 -7.29 -14.50 -12.44
N ARG A 36 -8.35 -13.99 -11.79
CA ARG A 36 -8.28 -12.78 -10.96
C ARG A 36 -7.41 -12.99 -9.72
N GLU A 37 -7.57 -14.13 -9.04
CA GLU A 37 -6.76 -14.50 -7.87
C GLU A 37 -5.27 -14.63 -8.23
N ASP A 38 -4.94 -15.37 -9.30
CA ASP A 38 -3.55 -15.51 -9.77
C ASP A 38 -2.94 -14.15 -10.14
N ARG A 39 -3.72 -13.29 -10.82
CA ARG A 39 -3.29 -11.92 -11.16
C ARG A 39 -3.03 -11.08 -9.92
N ALA A 40 -3.92 -11.10 -8.94
CA ALA A 40 -3.76 -10.38 -7.68
C ALA A 40 -2.52 -10.87 -6.92
N ALA A 41 -2.32 -12.20 -6.83
CA ALA A 41 -1.16 -12.79 -6.17
C ALA A 41 0.16 -12.33 -6.80
N VAL A 42 0.24 -12.28 -8.14
CA VAL A 42 1.44 -11.80 -8.86
C VAL A 42 1.68 -10.31 -8.57
N LEU A 43 0.63 -9.49 -8.56
CA LEU A 43 0.75 -8.05 -8.28
C LEU A 43 1.18 -7.77 -6.84
N VAL A 44 0.59 -8.46 -5.86
CA VAL A 44 0.97 -8.35 -4.44
C VAL A 44 2.41 -8.84 -4.23
N ALA A 45 2.81 -9.96 -4.86
CA ALA A 45 4.19 -10.45 -4.77
C ALA A 45 5.19 -9.44 -5.35
N ARG A 46 4.86 -8.78 -6.46
CA ARG A 46 5.68 -7.71 -7.04
C ARG A 46 5.77 -6.50 -6.10
N ALA A 47 4.64 -6.06 -5.55
CA ALA A 47 4.61 -4.96 -4.59
C ALA A 47 5.47 -5.26 -3.35
N ASN A 48 5.40 -6.48 -2.82
CA ASN A 48 6.22 -6.93 -1.71
C ASN A 48 7.72 -6.91 -2.03
N GLY A 49 8.12 -7.34 -3.22
CA GLY A 49 9.52 -7.27 -3.67
C GLY A 49 10.03 -5.82 -3.74
N LEU A 50 9.22 -4.91 -4.29
CA LEU A 50 9.53 -3.48 -4.34
C LEU A 50 9.61 -2.85 -2.93
N GLN A 51 8.70 -3.24 -2.03
CA GLN A 51 8.71 -2.79 -0.65
C GLN A 51 9.98 -3.22 0.09
N GLN A 52 10.42 -4.48 -0.09
CA GLN A 52 11.66 -4.97 0.51
C GLN A 52 12.88 -4.18 0.00
N GLU A 53 12.91 -3.88 -1.29
CA GLU A 53 13.97 -3.06 -1.87
C GLU A 53 13.93 -1.61 -1.36
N ALA A 54 12.74 -1.01 -1.24
CA ALA A 54 12.56 0.32 -0.68
C ALA A 54 13.02 0.39 0.79
N LEU A 55 12.71 -0.64 1.60
CA LEU A 55 13.22 -0.77 2.97
C LEU A 55 14.75 -0.87 3.02
N ARG A 56 15.35 -1.63 2.10
CA ARG A 56 16.81 -1.74 1.98
C ARG A 56 17.44 -0.39 1.65
N LEU A 57 16.89 0.33 0.68
CA LEU A 57 17.33 1.68 0.29
C LEU A 57 17.15 2.69 1.44
N GLN A 58 16.05 2.60 2.19
CA GLN A 58 15.83 3.41 3.39
C GLN A 58 16.91 3.16 4.44
N GLY A 59 17.32 1.90 4.64
CA GLY A 59 18.43 1.54 5.52
C GLY A 59 19.76 2.17 5.10
N ILE A 60 20.04 2.18 3.79
CA ILE A 60 21.24 2.84 3.23
C ILE A 60 21.17 4.36 3.45
N ALA A 61 20.03 4.98 3.19
CA ALA A 61 19.83 6.40 3.44
C ALA A 61 20.04 6.77 4.92
N TYR A 62 19.55 5.92 5.83
CA TYR A 62 19.77 6.12 7.26
C TYR A 62 21.25 6.01 7.65
N GLN A 63 21.99 5.04 7.09
CA GLN A 63 23.43 4.95 7.33
C GLN A 63 24.19 6.17 6.78
N ALA A 64 23.81 6.65 5.59
CA ALA A 64 24.38 7.86 5.02
C ALA A 64 24.08 9.10 5.88
N HIS A 65 22.88 9.19 6.45
CA HIS A 65 22.50 10.25 7.38
C HIS A 65 23.38 10.28 8.63
N LEU A 66 23.63 9.12 9.25
CA LEU A 66 24.52 9.02 10.41
C LEU A 66 25.95 9.45 10.05
N ALA A 67 26.48 8.99 8.92
CA ALA A 67 27.81 9.39 8.44
C ALA A 67 27.91 10.90 8.17
N ALA A 68 26.85 11.52 7.63
CA ALA A 68 26.80 12.96 7.42
C ALA A 68 26.72 13.74 8.74
N ILE A 69 26.04 13.21 9.78
CA ILE A 69 26.08 13.80 11.13
C ILE A 69 27.51 13.76 11.67
N ASP A 70 28.17 12.61 11.61
CA ASP A 70 29.54 12.45 12.11
C ASP A 70 30.53 13.36 11.39
N ALA A 71 30.43 13.48 10.05
CA ALA A 71 31.29 14.36 9.26
C ALA A 71 31.06 15.85 9.59
N ARG A 72 29.79 16.26 9.77
CA ARG A 72 29.45 17.63 10.20
C ARG A 72 29.97 17.93 11.60
N MET A 73 29.84 16.98 12.53
CA MET A 73 30.38 17.10 13.89
C MET A 73 31.91 17.20 13.87
N ALA A 74 32.58 16.41 13.03
CA ALA A 74 34.04 16.44 12.90
C ALA A 74 34.56 17.78 12.36
N ALA A 75 33.84 18.39 11.41
CA ALA A 75 34.15 19.70 10.83
C ALA A 75 33.75 20.88 11.73
N PHE A 76 32.86 20.67 12.70
CA PHE A 76 32.38 21.73 13.58
C PHE A 76 33.52 22.36 14.39
N ALA A 77 33.60 23.69 14.37
CA ALA A 77 34.61 24.51 15.06
C ALA A 77 36.08 24.27 14.68
N LYS A 78 36.36 23.49 13.61
CA LYS A 78 37.71 23.34 13.06
C LYS A 78 37.82 24.13 11.76
N ASP A 79 38.78 25.04 11.66
CA ASP A 79 39.10 25.68 10.38
C ASP A 79 39.97 24.76 9.51
N ASP A 80 39.41 23.61 9.17
CA ASP A 80 40.05 22.59 8.34
C ASP A 80 39.26 22.43 7.04
N ALA A 81 39.92 22.77 5.93
CA ALA A 81 39.32 22.71 4.60
C ALA A 81 38.99 21.27 4.16
N ALA A 82 39.78 20.28 4.59
CA ALA A 82 39.55 18.88 4.26
C ALA A 82 38.31 18.35 4.99
N LEU A 83 38.14 18.70 6.27
CA LEU A 83 36.96 18.29 7.04
C LEU A 83 35.68 18.95 6.51
N ARG A 84 35.74 20.22 6.11
CA ARG A 84 34.62 20.90 5.44
C ARG A 84 34.24 20.23 4.14
N LYS A 85 35.23 19.85 3.32
CA LYS A 85 34.98 19.13 2.05
C LYS A 85 34.35 17.77 2.31
N SER A 86 34.85 17.01 3.28
CA SER A 86 34.30 15.70 3.66
C SER A 86 32.84 15.81 4.13
N ALA A 87 32.49 16.83 4.92
CA ALA A 87 31.11 17.05 5.34
C ALA A 87 30.18 17.38 4.16
N LEU A 88 30.66 18.14 3.16
CA LEU A 88 29.88 18.43 1.95
C LEU A 88 29.67 17.17 1.10
N GLU A 89 30.70 16.34 0.92
CA GLU A 89 30.61 15.07 0.20
C GLU A 89 29.64 14.10 0.92
N ALA A 90 29.70 14.04 2.26
CA ALA A 90 28.79 13.22 3.05
C ALA A 90 27.33 13.67 2.94
N ASN A 91 27.06 14.99 2.96
CA ASN A 91 25.71 15.53 2.72
C ASN A 91 25.21 15.18 1.31
N ALA A 92 26.05 15.32 0.28
CA ALA A 92 25.66 14.98 -1.09
C ALA A 92 25.33 13.48 -1.23
N HIS A 93 26.08 12.62 -0.53
CA HIS A 93 25.80 11.19 -0.48
C HIS A 93 24.48 10.91 0.27
N GLU A 94 24.24 11.55 1.42
CA GLU A 94 22.97 11.51 2.15
C GLU A 94 21.78 11.87 1.26
N ASP A 95 21.86 13.02 0.57
CA ASP A 95 20.80 13.50 -0.34
C ASP A 95 20.51 12.48 -1.45
N SER A 96 21.56 11.93 -2.06
CA SER A 96 21.42 10.92 -3.12
C SER A 96 20.77 9.63 -2.62
N ALA A 97 21.11 9.19 -1.40
CA ALA A 97 20.56 7.97 -0.82
C ALA A 97 19.08 8.14 -0.46
N TYR A 98 18.68 9.29 0.08
CA TYR A 98 17.26 9.60 0.32
C TYR A 98 16.46 9.73 -0.97
N ALA A 99 17.05 10.29 -2.04
CA ALA A 99 16.39 10.35 -3.35
C ALA A 99 16.11 8.94 -3.91
N LEU A 100 17.05 8.02 -3.78
CA LEU A 100 16.86 6.62 -4.18
C LEU A 100 15.80 5.92 -3.32
N ALA A 101 15.82 6.10 -2.00
CA ALA A 101 14.81 5.54 -1.11
C ALA A 101 13.40 6.05 -1.44
N SER A 102 13.24 7.37 -1.63
CA SER A 102 11.98 7.99 -2.06
C SER A 102 11.48 7.42 -3.38
N ALA A 103 12.37 7.23 -4.36
CA ALA A 103 12.02 6.61 -5.64
C ALA A 103 11.55 5.15 -5.50
N GLY A 104 12.21 4.36 -4.65
CA GLY A 104 11.79 2.98 -4.34
C GLY A 104 10.40 2.92 -3.70
N TRP A 105 10.11 3.82 -2.76
CA TRP A 105 8.78 3.94 -2.16
C TRP A 105 7.72 4.38 -3.16
N ARG A 106 8.05 5.28 -4.09
CA ARG A 106 7.12 5.68 -5.17
C ARG A 106 6.75 4.51 -6.07
N GLN A 107 7.74 3.72 -6.50
CA GLN A 107 7.49 2.50 -7.29
C GLN A 107 6.63 1.48 -6.51
N THR A 108 6.84 1.38 -5.20
CA THR A 108 6.01 0.52 -4.33
C THR A 108 4.56 0.99 -4.31
N ALA A 109 4.32 2.30 -4.17
CA ALA A 109 2.96 2.88 -4.21
C ALA A 109 2.27 2.67 -5.57
N GLU A 110 3.01 2.81 -6.68
CA GLU A 110 2.51 2.55 -8.03
C GLU A 110 2.10 1.07 -8.22
N ALA A 111 2.93 0.14 -7.76
CA ALA A 111 2.61 -1.29 -7.82
C ALA A 111 1.41 -1.66 -6.92
N LEU A 112 1.28 -1.04 -5.74
CA LEU A 112 0.12 -1.23 -4.87
C LEU A 112 -1.15 -0.62 -5.45
N THR A 113 -1.05 0.47 -6.21
CA THR A 113 -2.20 1.01 -6.96
C THR A 113 -2.68 0.00 -8.00
N GLU A 114 -1.76 -0.61 -8.75
CA GLU A 114 -2.10 -1.65 -9.72
C GLU A 114 -2.71 -2.90 -9.05
N ALA A 115 -2.19 -3.30 -7.88
CA ALA A 115 -2.73 -4.39 -7.07
C ALA A 115 -4.15 -4.08 -6.55
N GLN A 116 -4.38 -2.85 -6.07
CA GLN A 116 -5.70 -2.42 -5.58
C GLN A 116 -6.75 -2.52 -6.68
N THR A 117 -6.48 -1.98 -7.87
CA THR A 117 -7.41 -2.02 -9.01
C THR A 117 -7.77 -3.46 -9.42
N ALA A 118 -6.85 -4.42 -9.24
CA ALA A 118 -7.12 -5.82 -9.54
C ALA A 118 -8.06 -6.50 -8.51
N VAL A 119 -8.20 -5.92 -7.31
CA VAL A 119 -8.88 -6.49 -6.14
C VAL A 119 -10.21 -5.78 -5.83
N ASP A 120 -10.47 -4.61 -6.42
CA ASP A 120 -11.57 -3.68 -6.07
C ASP A 120 -13.01 -4.24 -6.10
N GLU A 121 -13.33 -5.29 -6.86
CA GLU A 121 -14.72 -5.79 -6.98
C GLU A 121 -15.14 -6.76 -5.85
N ASN A 122 -14.21 -7.50 -5.23
CA ASN A 122 -14.51 -8.55 -4.23
C ASN A 122 -13.50 -8.56 -3.06
N GLY A 123 -12.71 -7.49 -2.94
CA GLY A 123 -11.45 -7.51 -2.20
C GLY A 123 -11.53 -7.42 -0.67
N GLY A 124 -12.64 -6.90 -0.12
CA GLY A 124 -12.85 -6.70 1.32
C GLY A 124 -11.57 -6.32 2.08
N VAL A 125 -11.22 -7.13 3.08
CA VAL A 125 -9.99 -7.04 3.90
C VAL A 125 -8.70 -6.85 3.08
N VAL A 126 -8.50 -7.63 2.02
CA VAL A 126 -7.26 -7.58 1.22
C VAL A 126 -7.10 -6.24 0.52
N ARG A 127 -8.20 -5.66 0.03
CA ARG A 127 -8.19 -4.31 -0.56
C ARG A 127 -7.73 -3.28 0.48
N ASP A 128 -8.25 -3.38 1.70
CA ASP A 128 -8.00 -2.41 2.75
C ASP A 128 -6.57 -2.50 3.31
N GLU A 129 -6.00 -3.72 3.40
CA GLU A 129 -4.57 -3.92 3.66
C GLU A 129 -3.69 -3.30 2.55
N ILE A 130 -4.05 -3.48 1.27
CA ILE A 130 -3.35 -2.88 0.14
C ILE A 130 -3.42 -1.35 0.21
N ARG A 131 -4.58 -0.77 0.55
CA ARG A 131 -4.76 0.69 0.71
C ARG A 131 -3.88 1.23 1.83
N LEU A 132 -3.85 0.58 2.99
CA LEU A 132 -2.96 0.95 4.09
C LEU A 132 -1.48 0.90 3.67
N ALA A 133 -1.07 -0.17 2.99
CA ALA A 133 0.30 -0.31 2.48
C ALA A 133 0.64 0.77 1.43
N LYS A 134 -0.29 1.10 0.54
CA LYS A 134 -0.15 2.13 -0.49
C LYS A 134 0.04 3.50 0.16
N ALA A 135 -0.80 3.84 1.12
CA ALA A 135 -0.71 5.10 1.84
C ALA A 135 0.62 5.24 2.58
N ARG A 136 1.08 4.18 3.25
CA ARG A 136 2.40 4.11 3.88
C ARG A 136 3.54 4.38 2.89
N ALA A 137 3.46 3.81 1.69
CA ALA A 137 4.44 4.01 0.64
C ALA A 137 4.41 5.44 0.09
N LEU A 138 3.22 6.04 -0.08
CA LEU A 138 3.06 7.44 -0.47
C LEU A 138 3.73 8.38 0.53
N VAL A 139 3.45 8.23 1.83
CA VAL A 139 4.06 9.04 2.89
C VAL A 139 5.59 8.91 2.86
N ARG A 140 6.12 7.69 2.74
CA ARG A 140 7.57 7.42 2.72
C ARG A 140 8.24 7.91 1.43
N SER A 141 7.51 7.98 0.32
CA SER A 141 8.00 8.57 -0.95
C SER A 141 8.11 10.10 -0.89
N GLY A 142 7.49 10.74 0.11
CA GLY A 142 7.41 12.18 0.27
C GLY A 142 6.09 12.80 -0.21
N ASP A 143 5.18 12.00 -0.78
CA ASP A 143 3.81 12.44 -1.10
C ASP A 143 2.90 12.30 0.14
N ILE A 144 3.21 13.10 1.15
CA ILE A 144 2.58 13.01 2.48
C ILE A 144 1.10 13.35 2.41
N ALA A 145 0.70 14.31 1.56
CA ALA A 145 -0.68 14.73 1.44
C ALA A 145 -1.55 13.63 0.81
N ALA A 146 -1.09 13.01 -0.29
CA ALA A 146 -1.83 11.90 -0.90
C ALA A 146 -1.94 10.71 0.05
N GLY A 147 -0.85 10.38 0.76
CA GLY A 147 -0.87 9.30 1.76
C GLY A 147 -1.80 9.60 2.94
N ALA A 148 -1.85 10.83 3.44
CA ALA A 148 -2.76 11.23 4.51
C ALA A 148 -4.23 11.13 4.06
N ASN A 149 -4.56 11.63 2.87
CA ASN A 149 -5.92 11.56 2.34
C ASN A 149 -6.38 10.09 2.19
N GLU A 150 -5.53 9.20 1.67
CA GLU A 150 -5.88 7.78 1.56
C GLU A 150 -6.15 7.12 2.93
N LEU A 151 -5.42 7.51 3.98
CA LEU A 151 -5.65 7.03 5.34
C LEU A 151 -6.92 7.60 5.96
N GLU A 152 -7.24 8.87 5.69
CA GLU A 152 -8.50 9.50 6.09
C GLU A 152 -9.68 8.77 5.44
N ASP A 153 -9.63 8.55 4.12
CA ASP A 153 -10.65 7.83 3.37
C ASP A 153 -10.83 6.40 3.91
N LEU A 154 -9.72 5.68 4.16
CA LEU A 154 -9.78 4.34 4.74
C LEU A 154 -10.46 4.31 6.12
N LEU A 155 -10.22 5.32 6.96
CA LEU A 155 -10.84 5.42 8.28
C LEU A 155 -12.32 5.80 8.21
N ILE A 156 -12.72 6.60 7.22
CA ILE A 156 -14.13 6.91 6.96
C ILE A 156 -14.86 5.63 6.54
N ASP A 157 -14.30 4.90 5.57
CA ASP A 157 -14.91 3.66 5.06
C ASP A 157 -15.04 2.60 6.17
N ALA A 158 -14.04 2.48 7.06
CA ALA A 158 -14.09 1.56 8.20
C ALA A 158 -15.20 1.95 9.20
N ALA A 159 -15.37 3.24 9.49
CA ALA A 159 -16.41 3.71 10.39
C ALA A 159 -17.83 3.51 9.81
N GLU A 160 -17.99 3.64 8.49
CA GLU A 160 -19.25 3.34 7.82
C GLU A 160 -19.61 1.85 7.90
N GLN A 161 -18.63 0.96 7.73
CA GLN A 161 -18.82 -0.49 7.86
C GLN A 161 -19.21 -0.92 9.27
N ASP A 162 -18.59 -0.35 10.31
CA ASP A 162 -18.95 -0.60 11.72
C ASP A 162 -20.43 -0.25 11.99
N HIS A 163 -20.92 0.86 11.45
CA HIS A 163 -22.31 1.30 11.62
C HIS A 163 -23.33 0.38 10.92
N GLU A 164 -22.96 -0.25 9.81
CA GLU A 164 -23.81 -1.18 9.08
C GLU A 164 -23.88 -2.57 9.77
N GLN A 165 -22.78 -3.03 10.38
CA GLN A 165 -22.71 -4.33 11.07
C GLN A 165 -23.54 -4.39 12.36
N ASP A 166 -23.75 -3.26 13.05
CA ASP A 166 -24.58 -3.17 14.26
C ASP A 166 -26.07 -3.50 14.00
N HIS A 167 -26.50 -3.54 12.73
CA HIS A 167 -27.90 -3.76 12.35
C HIS A 167 -28.23 -5.20 11.89
N ASP A 168 -27.26 -6.03 11.50
CA ASP A 168 -27.53 -7.36 10.95
C ASP A 168 -26.42 -8.38 11.26
N GLN A 169 -26.78 -9.44 12.01
CA GLN A 169 -26.16 -10.79 12.07
C GLN A 169 -25.00 -11.10 13.04
N ALA A 170 -25.30 -11.90 14.07
CA ALA A 170 -24.33 -12.60 14.91
C ALA A 170 -24.03 -13.99 14.32
N HIS A 171 -22.78 -14.31 13.95
CA HIS A 171 -22.16 -15.63 14.25
C HIS A 171 -20.69 -15.83 13.78
N ASP A 172 -20.09 -14.99 12.91
CA ASP A 172 -18.65 -15.08 12.52
C ASP A 172 -17.83 -13.79 12.81
N GLN A 173 -18.41 -12.79 13.49
CA GLN A 173 -17.90 -11.42 13.61
C GLN A 173 -16.59 -11.24 14.39
N ALA A 174 -16.24 -12.15 15.31
CA ALA A 174 -15.16 -11.88 16.27
C ALA A 174 -13.75 -11.80 15.63
N HIS A 175 -13.51 -12.53 14.55
CA HIS A 175 -12.22 -12.48 13.85
C HIS A 175 -12.10 -11.25 12.95
N ASP A 176 -13.18 -10.90 12.25
CA ASP A 176 -13.22 -9.76 11.34
C ASP A 176 -13.15 -8.44 12.12
N GLN A 177 -13.89 -8.32 13.22
CA GLN A 177 -13.85 -7.14 14.08
C GLN A 177 -12.46 -6.88 14.69
N ALA A 178 -11.73 -7.95 15.07
CA ALA A 178 -10.36 -7.82 15.56
C ALA A 178 -9.37 -7.37 14.46
N HIS A 179 -9.62 -7.78 13.21
CA HIS A 179 -8.85 -7.32 12.06
C HIS A 179 -9.13 -5.84 11.77
N ASP A 180 -10.40 -5.44 11.74
CA ASP A 180 -10.84 -4.08 11.47
C ASP A 180 -10.31 -3.10 12.54
N ASP A 181 -10.32 -3.51 13.81
CA ASP A 181 -9.69 -2.78 14.91
C ASP A 181 -8.18 -2.59 14.69
N ALA A 182 -7.49 -3.63 14.21
CA ALA A 182 -6.06 -3.58 13.96
C ALA A 182 -5.71 -2.68 12.77
N LEU A 183 -6.50 -2.78 11.69
CA LEU A 183 -6.39 -1.93 10.49
C LEU A 183 -6.62 -0.46 10.86
N THR A 184 -7.71 -0.17 11.57
CA THR A 184 -8.07 1.18 12.02
C THR A 184 -6.99 1.78 12.90
N ARG A 185 -6.45 1.01 13.85
CA ARG A 185 -5.34 1.46 14.69
C ARG A 185 -4.10 1.75 13.86
N ALA A 186 -3.73 0.85 12.95
CA ALA A 186 -2.56 1.02 12.09
C ALA A 186 -2.68 2.23 11.15
N ALA A 187 -3.88 2.50 10.64
CA ALA A 187 -4.16 3.65 9.81
C ALA A 187 -4.05 4.96 10.61
N ARG A 188 -4.58 5.01 11.84
CA ARG A 188 -4.45 6.18 12.74
C ARG A 188 -2.99 6.47 13.10
N GLU A 189 -2.20 5.44 13.41
CA GLU A 189 -0.78 5.58 13.74
C GLU A 189 0.03 6.19 12.57
N GLU A 190 -0.21 5.70 11.36
CA GLU A 190 0.45 6.24 10.16
C GLU A 190 -0.07 7.64 9.80
N LEU A 191 -1.36 7.93 10.00
CA LEU A 191 -1.94 9.24 9.73
C LEU A 191 -1.37 10.31 10.67
N ALA A 192 -1.22 9.99 11.96
CA ALA A 192 -0.57 10.86 12.92
C ALA A 192 0.89 11.16 12.51
N THR A 193 1.59 10.13 12.03
CA THR A 193 2.94 10.26 11.50
C THR A 193 2.99 11.17 10.26
N ALA A 194 2.05 10.99 9.33
CA ALA A 194 1.92 11.81 8.13
C ALA A 194 1.67 13.28 8.48
N TYR A 195 0.74 13.58 9.39
CA TYR A 195 0.47 14.95 9.83
C TYR A 195 1.66 15.61 10.53
N TYR A 196 2.39 14.87 11.37
CA TYR A 196 3.60 15.39 11.99
C TYR A 196 4.66 15.79 10.95
N TYR A 197 4.95 14.91 10.00
CA TYR A 197 5.93 15.21 8.95
C TYR A 197 5.44 16.30 8.00
N GLY A 198 4.17 16.29 7.61
CA GLY A 198 3.55 17.33 6.80
C GLY A 198 3.69 18.71 7.44
N ALA A 199 3.34 18.83 8.73
CA ALA A 199 3.51 20.08 9.48
C ALA A 199 4.98 20.51 9.57
N ARG A 200 5.91 19.57 9.76
CA ARG A 200 7.35 19.86 9.76
C ARG A 200 7.82 20.41 8.42
N LEU A 201 7.40 19.81 7.29
CA LEU A 201 7.73 20.30 5.96
C LEU A 201 7.15 21.69 5.70
N MET A 202 5.90 21.94 6.10
CA MET A 202 5.30 23.27 6.00
C MET A 202 6.09 24.32 6.77
N ARG A 203 6.57 23.99 7.98
CA ARG A 203 7.43 24.87 8.77
C ARG A 203 8.75 25.16 8.06
N LEU A 204 9.40 24.15 7.50
CA LEU A 204 10.66 24.31 6.75
C LEU A 204 10.47 25.12 5.46
N ALA A 205 9.31 25.01 4.82
CA ALA A 205 8.91 25.82 3.67
C ALA A 205 8.51 27.27 4.03
N GLY A 206 8.58 27.67 5.30
CA GLY A 206 8.28 29.02 5.75
C GLY A 206 6.78 29.36 5.83
N LYS A 207 5.89 28.36 5.90
CA LYS A 207 4.44 28.60 6.06
C LYS A 207 4.13 29.26 7.40
N PRO A 208 3.06 30.09 7.49
CA PRO A 208 2.64 30.72 8.74
C PRO A 208 2.40 29.72 9.87
N ALA A 209 2.71 30.13 11.10
CA ALA A 209 2.64 29.24 12.26
C ALA A 209 1.23 28.79 12.65
N ALA A 210 0.19 29.54 12.26
CA ALA A 210 -1.19 29.07 12.41
C ALA A 210 -1.45 27.83 11.54
N GLN A 211 -0.96 27.81 10.29
CA GLN A 211 -1.26 26.76 9.32
C GLN A 211 -0.59 25.43 9.68
N TRP A 212 0.71 25.42 9.97
CA TRP A 212 1.38 24.15 10.29
C TRP A 212 1.05 23.63 11.70
N ARG A 213 0.62 24.50 12.64
CA ARG A 213 0.15 24.04 13.96
C ARG A 213 -1.21 23.37 13.88
N GLU A 214 -2.09 23.83 13.00
CA GLU A 214 -3.37 23.17 12.75
C GLU A 214 -3.15 21.73 12.27
N VAL A 215 -2.30 21.55 11.24
CA VAL A 215 -1.97 20.21 10.72
C VAL A 215 -1.30 19.35 11.79
N ALA A 216 -0.34 19.89 12.55
CA ALA A 216 0.29 19.17 13.65
C ALA A 216 -0.71 18.80 14.78
N GLY A 217 -1.76 19.60 14.96
CA GLY A 217 -2.81 19.36 15.94
C GLY A 217 -3.65 18.13 15.61
N ARG A 218 -3.82 17.81 14.33
CA ARG A 218 -4.54 16.60 13.86
C ARG A 218 -3.80 15.29 14.12
N ALA A 219 -2.53 15.35 14.49
CA ALA A 219 -1.72 14.18 14.85
C ALA A 219 -1.97 13.66 16.28
N ARG A 220 -2.85 14.31 17.05
CA ARG A 220 -3.21 13.99 18.44
C ARG A 220 -4.63 13.48 18.52
#